data_AF-A0A2S4YVU0-F1
#
_entry.id   AF-A0A2S4YVU0-F1
#
_cell.length_a   1.000
_cell.length_b   1.000
_cell.length_c   1.000
_cell.angle_alpha   90.00
_cell.angle_beta   90.00
_cell.angle_gamma   90.00
#
_symmetry.space_group_name_H-M   'P 1'
#
loop_
_entity.id
_entity.type
_entity.pdbx_description
1 polymer ?
#
loop_
_entity_poly.entity_id
_entity_poly.type
_entity_poly.pdbx_seq_one_letter_code
_entity_poly.pdbx_strand_id
1 'polypeptide(L)'
;MTTEPLTDWSQVHREQHFHSVIGGGWLRMPPPMLGLLLAALTGRGRPLTRGELRPFVRNSVNPSGDWQASCWEDRDERPGKDLADLRAAQATSARYAAHYGLPPLSTLNDMLALMIAAGLVHEIPDADGQMRLYPTFPLPGRHEVFPLDDEELSAQHALRRHHAYGGDSSRIIALFEPTGLRHQEITTSLDRLAGVIDGHSHDARQAVLLLLEGPDFTATTDISEIAPHKVFQLRCDWDTFHEHRIRRGRPARTGATVLADGHDSA
;
A
#
# COMPACT_ATOMS: atom_id res chain seq x y z
N MET A 1 9.42 9.34 18.74
CA MET A 1 7.98 9.65 18.86
C MET A 1 7.41 8.56 19.75
N THR A 2 6.81 8.90 20.89
CA THR A 2 6.24 7.88 21.80
C THR A 2 4.91 7.45 21.22
N THR A 3 4.77 6.19 20.86
CA THR A 3 3.51 5.64 20.37
C THR A 3 2.74 4.97 21.49
N GLU A 4 1.41 4.96 21.39
CA GLU A 4 0.53 4.42 22.43
C GLU A 4 -0.37 3.31 21.86
N PRO A 5 -0.86 2.38 22.70
CA PRO A 5 -1.84 1.39 22.26
C PRO A 5 -3.14 2.07 21.83
N LEU A 6 -3.73 1.62 20.72
CA LEU A 6 -5.04 2.07 20.26
C LEU A 6 -6.13 1.70 21.27
N THR A 7 -6.58 2.67 22.05
CA THR A 7 -7.64 2.48 23.07
C THR A 7 -8.99 3.03 22.62
N ASP A 8 -9.01 4.04 21.75
CA ASP A 8 -10.24 4.52 21.11
C ASP A 8 -10.49 3.79 19.79
N TRP A 9 -11.49 2.91 19.81
CA TRP A 9 -11.90 2.08 18.67
C TRP A 9 -12.98 2.72 17.81
N SER A 10 -13.14 4.05 17.87
CA SER A 10 -14.02 4.79 16.98
C SER A 10 -13.76 4.46 15.50
N GLN A 11 -14.79 4.61 14.66
CA GLN A 11 -14.65 4.38 13.23
C GLN A 11 -13.53 5.25 12.62
N VAL A 12 -13.43 6.51 13.06
CA VAL A 12 -12.43 7.46 12.58
C VAL A 12 -11.00 6.96 12.84
N HIS A 13 -10.67 6.53 14.07
CA HIS A 13 -9.33 6.04 14.36
C HIS A 13 -9.01 4.71 13.65
N ARG A 14 -10.00 3.83 13.49
CA ARG A 14 -9.82 2.59 12.72
C ARG A 14 -9.55 2.85 11.25
N GLU A 15 -10.30 3.76 10.64
CA GLU A 15 -10.08 4.19 9.26
C GLU A 15 -8.71 4.85 9.10
N GLN A 16 -8.35 5.76 10.01
CA GLN A 16 -7.03 6.39 10.01
C GLN A 16 -5.91 5.35 10.12
N HIS A 17 -6.00 4.39 11.04
CA HIS A 17 -5.01 3.34 11.17
C HIS A 17 -4.94 2.48 9.90
N PHE A 18 -6.08 2.06 9.35
CA PHE A 18 -6.12 1.30 8.11
C PHE A 18 -5.48 2.08 6.95
N HIS A 19 -5.79 3.37 6.80
CA HIS A 19 -5.14 4.25 5.83
C HIS A 19 -3.63 4.35 6.05
N SER A 20 -3.17 4.43 7.31
CA SER A 20 -1.74 4.40 7.63
C SER A 20 -1.09 3.07 7.26
N VAL A 21 -1.76 1.92 7.41
CA VAL A 21 -1.27 0.61 6.96
C VAL A 21 -1.10 0.59 5.44
N ILE A 22 -2.14 0.99 4.69
CA ILE A 22 -2.13 0.96 3.23
C ILE A 22 -1.17 2.01 2.66
N GLY A 23 -1.37 3.29 3.00
CA GLY A 23 -0.58 4.43 2.50
C GLY A 23 0.84 4.47 3.03
N GLY A 24 1.11 3.87 4.20
CA GLY A 24 2.46 3.74 4.76
C GLY A 24 3.31 2.67 4.11
N GLY A 25 2.73 1.84 3.23
CA GLY A 25 3.41 0.77 2.51
C GLY A 25 3.67 -0.48 3.36
N TRP A 26 2.93 -0.67 4.45
CA TRP A 26 3.10 -1.81 5.36
C TRP A 26 2.74 -3.16 4.71
N LEU A 27 1.82 -3.16 3.76
CA LEU A 27 1.48 -4.36 2.98
C LEU A 27 2.60 -4.85 2.05
N ARG A 28 3.64 -4.03 1.81
CA ARG A 28 4.79 -4.41 0.98
C ARG A 28 5.99 -4.87 1.81
N MET A 29 5.88 -4.85 3.13
CA MET A 29 6.95 -5.32 4.00
C MET A 29 6.99 -6.84 4.02
N PRO A 30 8.19 -7.45 3.92
CA PRO A 30 8.34 -8.86 4.22
C PRO A 30 8.33 -9.11 5.74
N PRO A 31 7.77 -10.24 6.20
CA PRO A 31 6.88 -11.11 5.43
C PRO A 31 5.52 -10.43 5.14
N PRO A 32 4.83 -10.74 4.01
CA PRO A 32 3.58 -10.07 3.61
C PRO A 32 2.48 -10.11 4.68
N MET A 33 2.48 -11.16 5.51
CA MET A 33 1.56 -11.32 6.63
C MET A 33 1.64 -10.21 7.68
N LEU A 34 2.77 -9.49 7.79
CA LEU A 34 2.94 -8.40 8.76
C LEU A 34 1.92 -7.28 8.51
N GLY A 35 1.85 -6.79 7.28
CA GLY A 35 0.91 -5.72 6.93
C GLY A 35 -0.56 -6.16 7.04
N LEU A 36 -0.85 -7.41 6.66
CA LEU A 36 -2.19 -7.98 6.80
C LEU A 36 -2.61 -8.11 8.27
N LEU A 37 -1.69 -8.48 9.15
CA LEU A 37 -1.96 -8.58 10.57
C LEU A 37 -2.22 -7.19 11.20
N LEU A 38 -1.47 -6.16 10.80
CA LEU A 38 -1.75 -4.77 11.21
C LEU A 38 -3.15 -4.32 10.79
N ALA A 39 -3.55 -4.61 9.54
CA ALA A 39 -4.91 -4.32 9.07
C ALA A 39 -5.97 -5.12 9.86
N ALA A 40 -5.73 -6.41 10.12
CA ALA A 40 -6.66 -7.29 10.83
C ALA A 40 -6.91 -6.84 12.29
N LEU A 41 -5.88 -6.34 12.98
CA LEU A 41 -5.96 -5.89 14.38
C LEU A 41 -6.98 -4.77 14.58
N THR A 42 -7.26 -3.95 13.56
CA THR A 42 -8.25 -2.86 13.65
C THR A 42 -9.66 -3.26 13.21
N GLY A 43 -9.80 -4.33 12.43
CA GLY A 43 -11.06 -4.71 11.81
C GLY A 43 -12.19 -5.07 12.78
N ARG A 44 -11.86 -5.52 14.00
CA ARG A 44 -12.85 -5.99 14.99
C ARG A 44 -13.36 -4.92 15.96
N GLY A 45 -12.78 -3.72 15.96
CA GLY A 45 -13.20 -2.65 16.88
C GLY A 45 -12.93 -2.92 18.35
N ARG A 46 -12.01 -3.85 18.66
CA ARG A 46 -11.57 -4.20 20.01
C ARG A 46 -10.22 -4.92 19.94
N PRO A 47 -9.44 -4.91 21.04
CA PRO A 47 -8.20 -5.69 21.11
C PRO A 47 -8.48 -7.19 21.05
N LEU A 48 -7.60 -7.92 20.35
CA LEU A 48 -7.77 -9.34 20.05
C LEU A 48 -6.71 -10.17 20.76
N THR A 49 -7.10 -11.37 21.18
CA THR A 49 -6.17 -12.38 21.67
C THR A 49 -5.50 -13.08 20.49
N ARG A 50 -4.35 -13.73 20.72
CA ARG A 50 -3.69 -14.56 19.70
C ARG A 50 -4.61 -15.66 19.15
N GLY A 51 -5.48 -16.22 19.99
CA GLY A 51 -6.45 -17.25 19.59
C GLY A 51 -7.51 -16.70 18.63
N GLU A 52 -8.01 -15.49 18.87
CA GLU A 52 -9.00 -14.82 18.02
C GLU A 52 -8.40 -14.34 16.68
N LEU A 53 -7.09 -14.14 16.63
CA LEU A 53 -6.37 -13.79 15.40
C LEU A 53 -6.06 -14.98 14.49
N ARG A 54 -6.21 -16.22 14.97
CA ARG A 54 -5.97 -17.43 14.17
C ARG A 54 -6.62 -17.40 12.79
N PRO A 55 -7.89 -16.99 12.61
CA PRO A 55 -8.52 -16.95 11.28
C PRO A 55 -7.82 -16.05 10.27
N PHE A 56 -7.10 -15.02 10.72
CA PHE A 56 -6.42 -14.05 9.84
C PHE A 56 -5.05 -14.54 9.38
N VAL A 57 -4.45 -15.50 10.09
CA VAL A 57 -3.17 -16.11 9.72
C VAL A 57 -3.32 -17.47 9.03
N ARG A 58 -4.56 -17.85 8.71
CA ARG A 58 -4.85 -19.05 7.92
C ARG A 58 -4.51 -18.79 6.45
N ASN A 59 -3.83 -19.75 5.84
CA ASN A 59 -3.60 -19.78 4.40
C ASN A 59 -3.57 -21.25 3.93
N SER A 60 -3.26 -21.49 2.65
CA SER A 60 -3.22 -22.85 2.07
C SER A 60 -2.23 -23.78 2.79
N VAL A 61 -1.11 -23.25 3.28
CA VAL A 61 -0.04 -24.01 3.96
C VAL A 61 -0.15 -24.00 5.49
N ASN A 62 -1.00 -23.12 6.04
CA ASN A 62 -1.34 -23.02 7.46
C ASN A 62 -2.87 -23.04 7.66
N PRO A 63 -3.57 -24.14 7.33
CA PRO A 63 -5.03 -24.18 7.38
C PRO A 63 -5.58 -24.14 8.80
N SER A 64 -4.78 -24.39 9.83
CA SER A 64 -5.19 -24.31 11.25
C SER A 64 -5.00 -22.92 11.86
N GLY A 65 -4.23 -22.04 11.21
CA GLY A 65 -3.83 -20.76 11.79
C GLY A 65 -2.88 -20.95 12.97
N ASP A 66 -1.99 -21.95 12.88
CA ASP A 66 -0.96 -22.19 13.88
C ASP A 66 0.08 -21.05 13.86
N TRP A 67 0.38 -20.51 15.04
CA TRP A 67 1.37 -19.45 15.22
C TRP A 67 2.80 -19.96 15.06
N GLN A 68 3.02 -21.26 15.17
CA GLN A 68 4.32 -21.89 14.92
C GLN A 68 4.53 -22.23 13.44
N ALA A 69 3.52 -22.05 12.59
CA ALA A 69 3.68 -22.22 11.15
C ALA A 69 4.60 -21.15 10.57
N SER A 70 5.16 -21.45 9.40
CA SER A 70 6.00 -20.53 8.63
C SER A 70 5.32 -19.18 8.44
N CYS A 71 6.04 -18.08 8.69
CA CYS A 71 5.58 -16.74 8.28
C CYS A 71 5.84 -16.46 6.79
N TRP A 72 6.51 -17.38 6.10
CA TRP A 72 6.81 -17.31 4.68
C TRP A 72 5.81 -18.17 3.91
N GLU A 73 5.25 -17.61 2.84
CA GLU A 73 4.44 -18.38 1.89
C GLU A 73 5.35 -19.25 1.02
N ASP A 74 5.04 -20.54 0.89
CA ASP A 74 5.60 -21.36 -0.17
C ASP A 74 4.98 -20.91 -1.49
N ARG A 75 5.73 -20.11 -2.25
CA ARG A 75 5.35 -19.69 -3.61
C ARG A 75 5.75 -20.76 -4.61
N ASP A 76 5.07 -21.90 -4.53
CA ASP A 76 5.24 -23.01 -5.46
C ASP A 76 4.42 -22.81 -6.72
N GLU A 77 4.75 -21.81 -7.57
CA GLU A 77 4.21 -21.79 -8.95
C GLU A 77 5.19 -21.36 -10.06
N ARG A 78 6.39 -20.79 -9.80
CA ARG A 78 7.41 -20.59 -10.87
C ARG A 78 8.86 -20.82 -10.40
N PRO A 79 9.52 -21.92 -10.82
CA PRO A 79 10.89 -22.18 -10.40
C PRO A 79 11.88 -21.11 -10.90
N GLY A 80 12.66 -20.53 -9.98
CA GLY A 80 13.84 -19.70 -10.27
C GLY A 80 13.75 -18.24 -9.79
N LYS A 81 12.74 -17.49 -10.26
CA LYS A 81 12.55 -16.08 -9.85
C LYS A 81 11.98 -15.98 -8.43
N ASP A 82 11.06 -16.87 -8.10
CA ASP A 82 10.35 -16.84 -6.82
C ASP A 82 11.28 -17.15 -5.64
N LEU A 83 12.31 -17.98 -5.84
CA LEU A 83 13.27 -18.32 -4.77
C LEU A 83 14.29 -17.21 -4.50
N ALA A 84 14.76 -16.52 -5.53
CA ALA A 84 15.66 -15.36 -5.36
C ALA A 84 14.92 -14.22 -4.65
N ASP A 85 13.69 -13.93 -5.07
CA ASP A 85 12.83 -12.91 -4.46
C ASP A 85 12.50 -13.28 -2.99
N LEU A 86 12.20 -14.56 -2.71
CA LEU A 86 11.97 -15.04 -1.34
C LEU A 86 13.22 -14.87 -0.47
N ARG A 87 14.41 -15.24 -0.96
CA ARG A 87 15.67 -15.06 -0.22
C ARG A 87 15.98 -13.59 0.04
N ALA A 88 15.73 -12.72 -0.93
CA ALA A 88 15.88 -11.28 -0.75
C ALA A 88 14.91 -10.73 0.32
N ALA A 89 13.65 -11.18 0.31
CA ALA A 89 12.66 -10.83 1.33
C ALA A 89 13.05 -11.35 2.72
N GLN A 90 13.58 -12.56 2.81
CA GLN A 90 14.11 -13.15 4.04
C GLN A 90 15.32 -12.38 4.58
N ALA A 91 16.29 -12.04 3.72
CA ALA A 91 17.44 -11.23 4.11
C ALA A 91 17.01 -9.84 4.63
N THR A 92 16.04 -9.22 3.97
CA THR A 92 15.45 -7.94 4.39
C THR A 92 14.82 -8.05 5.77
N SER A 93 13.99 -9.07 6.00
CA SER A 93 13.34 -9.29 7.31
C SER A 93 14.33 -9.67 8.41
N ALA A 94 15.39 -10.40 8.07
CA ALA A 94 16.47 -10.73 9.00
C ALA A 94 17.22 -9.47 9.44
N ARG A 95 17.45 -8.50 8.55
CA ARG A 95 18.01 -7.19 8.92
C ARG A 95 17.10 -6.44 9.89
N TYR A 96 15.78 -6.46 9.66
CA TYR A 96 14.83 -5.85 10.59
C TYR A 96 14.84 -6.54 11.96
N ALA A 97 14.83 -7.88 11.99
CA ALA A 97 14.91 -8.64 13.24
C ALA A 97 16.21 -8.36 14.00
N ALA A 98 17.35 -8.35 13.30
CA ALA A 98 18.66 -8.06 13.88
C ALA A 98 18.73 -6.66 14.49
N HIS A 99 18.05 -5.66 13.93
CA HIS A 99 17.96 -4.32 14.51
C HIS A 99 17.38 -4.32 15.94
N TYR A 100 16.49 -5.27 16.23
CA TYR A 100 15.88 -5.46 17.54
C TYR A 100 16.53 -6.59 18.37
N GLY A 101 17.67 -7.14 17.92
CA GLY A 101 18.35 -8.26 18.59
C GLY A 101 17.59 -9.58 18.52
N LEU A 102 16.67 -9.73 17.57
CA LEU A 102 15.88 -10.94 17.36
C LEU A 102 16.54 -11.88 16.34
N PRO A 103 16.32 -13.21 16.44
CA PRO A 103 16.76 -14.15 15.42
C PRO A 103 16.01 -13.94 14.09
N PRO A 104 16.53 -14.46 12.97
CA PRO A 104 15.81 -14.47 11.70
C PRO A 104 14.41 -15.09 11.83
N LEU A 105 13.43 -14.42 11.23
CA LEU A 105 12.02 -14.82 11.35
C LEU A 105 11.79 -16.15 10.62
N SER A 106 11.24 -17.12 11.34
CA SER A 106 10.84 -18.41 10.77
C SER A 106 9.34 -18.63 10.90
N THR A 107 8.73 -18.18 11.99
CA THR A 107 7.33 -18.42 12.33
C THR A 107 6.50 -17.15 12.39
N LEU A 108 5.18 -17.30 12.33
CA LEU A 108 4.24 -16.20 12.60
C LEU A 108 4.42 -15.62 14.01
N ASN A 109 4.86 -16.43 14.97
CA ASN A 109 5.20 -15.99 16.32
C ASN A 109 6.46 -15.12 16.35
N ASP A 110 7.49 -15.45 15.55
CA ASP A 110 8.68 -14.60 15.41
C ASP A 110 8.33 -13.25 14.78
N MET A 111 7.46 -13.27 13.76
CA MET A 111 6.93 -12.05 13.14
C MET A 111 6.17 -11.19 14.16
N LEU A 112 5.31 -11.79 14.99
CA LEU A 112 4.61 -11.07 16.05
C LEU A 112 5.59 -10.50 17.09
N ALA A 113 6.63 -11.26 17.47
CA ALA A 113 7.68 -10.79 18.36
C ALA A 113 8.41 -9.57 17.78
N LEU A 114 8.72 -9.57 16.47
CA LEU A 114 9.26 -8.40 15.79
C LEU A 114 8.31 -7.20 15.84
N MET A 115 7.01 -7.41 15.58
CA MET A 115 6.02 -6.32 15.62
C MET A 115 5.88 -5.71 17.02
N ILE A 116 6.00 -6.53 18.06
CA ILE A 116 6.00 -6.08 19.46
C ILE A 116 7.30 -5.31 19.77
N ALA A 117 8.46 -5.87 19.41
CA ALA A 117 9.76 -5.22 19.62
C ALA A 117 9.87 -3.87 18.90
N ALA A 118 9.30 -3.79 17.69
CA ALA A 118 9.24 -2.56 16.89
C ALA A 118 8.18 -1.55 17.35
N GLY A 119 7.44 -1.84 18.43
CA GLY A 119 6.40 -0.95 18.95
C GLY A 119 5.27 -0.73 17.95
N LEU A 120 4.96 -1.72 17.12
CA LEU A 120 3.82 -1.71 16.19
C LEU A 120 2.58 -2.34 16.82
N VAL A 121 2.79 -3.25 17.77
CA VAL A 121 1.73 -3.91 18.54
C VAL A 121 2.14 -3.94 20.01
N HIS A 122 1.19 -3.66 20.89
CA HIS A 122 1.35 -3.82 22.33
C HIS A 122 0.60 -5.08 22.78
N GLU A 123 1.25 -5.89 23.61
CA GLU A 123 0.61 -7.04 24.26
C GLU A 123 0.34 -6.69 25.73
N ILE A 124 -0.94 -6.53 26.09
CA ILE A 124 -1.39 -6.03 27.39
C ILE A 124 -2.43 -6.99 27.97
N PRO A 125 -2.30 -7.44 29.24
CA PRO A 125 -3.30 -8.28 29.88
C PRO A 125 -4.60 -7.48 30.12
N ASP A 126 -5.75 -8.13 29.91
CA ASP A 126 -7.04 -7.58 30.32
C ASP A 126 -7.32 -7.82 31.82
N ALA A 127 -8.54 -7.46 32.26
CA ALA A 127 -8.97 -7.61 33.65
C ALA A 127 -8.93 -9.07 34.16
N ASP A 128 -9.05 -10.04 33.25
CA ASP A 128 -9.00 -11.47 33.55
C ASP A 128 -7.57 -12.04 33.43
N GLY A 129 -6.58 -11.18 33.16
CA GLY A 129 -5.18 -11.56 32.95
C GLY A 129 -4.91 -12.15 31.57
N GLN A 130 -5.87 -12.13 30.64
CA GLN A 130 -5.69 -12.65 29.30
C GLN A 130 -4.93 -11.63 28.44
N MET A 131 -3.82 -12.07 27.83
CA MET A 131 -3.03 -11.21 26.94
C MET A 131 -3.81 -10.83 25.67
N ARG A 132 -3.92 -9.52 25.42
CA ARG A 132 -4.56 -8.94 24.23
C ARG A 132 -3.59 -8.06 23.47
N LEU A 133 -3.78 -8.04 22.15
CA LEU A 133 -2.98 -7.30 21.20
C LEU A 133 -3.68 -6.00 20.83
N TYR A 134 -2.98 -4.89 21.03
CA TYR A 134 -3.41 -3.55 20.68
C TYR A 134 -2.50 -3.04 19.57
N PRO A 135 -3.02 -2.68 18.40
CA PRO A 135 -2.21 -2.01 17.39
C PRO A 135 -1.82 -0.62 17.92
N THR A 136 -0.68 -0.15 17.45
CA THR A 136 -0.14 1.15 17.85
C THR A 136 -0.87 2.31 17.16
N PHE A 137 -1.09 3.41 17.87
CA PHE A 137 -1.71 4.63 17.34
C PHE A 137 -1.06 5.92 17.88
N PRO A 138 -0.74 6.90 17.01
CA PRO A 138 -0.71 6.79 15.55
C PRO A 138 0.31 5.72 15.11
N LEU A 139 0.02 5.02 14.01
CA LEU A 139 0.93 4.01 13.47
C LEU A 139 2.19 4.73 12.94
N PRO A 140 3.40 4.39 13.42
CA PRO A 140 4.62 5.04 12.96
C PRO A 140 4.89 4.76 11.47
N GLY A 141 5.78 5.54 10.88
CA GLY A 141 6.30 5.24 9.55
C GLY A 141 7.28 4.06 9.56
N ARG A 142 7.36 3.27 8.47
CA ARG A 142 8.38 2.19 8.37
C ARG A 142 9.81 2.68 8.65
N HIS A 143 10.21 3.82 8.06
CA HIS A 143 11.51 4.46 8.31
C HIS A 143 11.78 4.88 9.77
N GLU A 144 10.74 4.99 10.60
CA GLU A 144 10.89 5.34 12.03
C GLU A 144 11.18 4.10 12.89
N VAL A 145 10.83 2.90 12.41
CA VAL A 145 10.96 1.64 13.18
C VAL A 145 11.90 0.63 12.56
N PHE A 146 12.21 0.74 11.27
CA PHE A 146 13.07 -0.23 10.59
C PHE A 146 14.21 0.47 9.85
N PRO A 147 15.40 -0.15 9.82
CA PRO A 147 16.55 0.37 9.08
C PRO A 147 16.36 0.13 7.58
N LEU A 148 15.59 1.02 6.94
CA LEU A 148 15.38 1.00 5.50
C LEU A 148 16.66 1.42 4.78
N ASP A 149 17.00 0.73 3.68
CA ASP A 149 18.00 1.25 2.73
C ASP A 149 17.40 2.33 1.82
N ASP A 150 18.26 2.94 0.99
CA ASP A 150 17.88 4.04 0.11
C ASP A 150 16.81 3.64 -0.92
N GLU A 151 16.84 2.39 -1.40
CA GLU A 151 15.84 1.88 -2.35
C GLU A 151 14.48 1.72 -1.66
N GLU A 152 14.46 1.13 -0.47
CA GLU A 152 13.25 0.98 0.34
C GLU A 152 12.66 2.33 0.77
N LEU A 153 13.52 3.28 1.16
CA LEU A 153 13.11 4.63 1.55
C LEU A 153 12.50 5.37 0.35
N SER A 154 13.16 5.31 -0.81
CA SER A 154 12.66 5.87 -2.07
C SER A 154 11.29 5.27 -2.45
N ALA A 155 11.17 3.95 -2.39
CA ALA A 155 9.91 3.26 -2.63
C ALA A 155 8.80 3.67 -1.64
N GLN A 156 9.14 3.88 -0.36
CA GLN A 156 8.20 4.39 0.64
C GLN A 156 7.78 5.84 0.35
N HIS A 157 8.71 6.71 -0.04
CA HIS A 157 8.40 8.09 -0.41
C HIS A 157 7.48 8.16 -1.64
N ALA A 158 7.75 7.34 -2.66
CA ALA A 158 6.91 7.24 -3.85
C ALA A 158 5.48 6.81 -3.47
N LEU A 159 5.32 5.80 -2.61
CA LEU A 159 4.01 5.35 -2.11
C LEU A 159 3.24 6.44 -1.38
N ARG A 160 3.90 7.13 -0.44
CA ARG A 160 3.28 8.23 0.31
C ARG A 160 2.85 9.35 -0.63
N ARG A 161 3.67 9.69 -1.61
CA ARG A 161 3.35 10.69 -2.64
C ARG A 161 2.15 10.26 -3.48
N HIS A 162 2.12 9.01 -3.94
CA HIS A 162 0.97 8.46 -4.67
C HIS A 162 -0.31 8.46 -3.84
N HIS A 163 -0.24 8.13 -2.55
CA HIS A 163 -1.41 8.17 -1.67
C HIS A 163 -1.89 9.61 -1.43
N ALA A 164 -0.97 10.54 -1.17
CA ALA A 164 -1.31 11.94 -0.91
C ALA A 164 -1.90 12.65 -2.13
N TYR A 165 -1.31 12.45 -3.32
CA TYR A 165 -1.63 13.24 -4.51
C TYR A 165 -2.27 12.42 -5.65
N GLY A 166 -2.54 11.13 -5.44
CA GLY A 166 -3.14 10.27 -6.46
C GLY A 166 -4.56 10.70 -6.86
N GLY A 167 -5.37 11.13 -5.88
CA GLY A 167 -6.69 11.69 -6.14
C GLY A 167 -6.62 13.00 -6.94
N ASP A 168 -5.71 13.89 -6.57
CA ASP A 168 -5.48 15.16 -7.25
C ASP A 168 -4.98 14.97 -8.68
N SER A 169 -4.04 14.05 -8.87
CA SER A 169 -3.54 13.69 -10.20
C SER A 169 -4.67 13.17 -11.10
N SER A 170 -5.61 12.41 -10.53
CA SER A 170 -6.78 11.88 -11.24
C SER A 170 -7.77 12.98 -11.62
N ARG A 171 -7.98 13.98 -10.76
CA ARG A 171 -8.78 15.18 -11.07
C ARG A 171 -8.14 16.02 -12.18
N ILE A 172 -6.80 16.13 -12.19
CA ILE A 172 -6.07 16.81 -13.27
C ILE A 172 -6.20 16.03 -14.59
N ILE A 173 -6.10 14.69 -14.57
CA ILE A 173 -6.32 13.84 -15.76
C ILE A 173 -7.71 14.10 -16.36
N ALA A 174 -8.74 14.25 -15.52
CA ALA A 174 -10.11 14.51 -16.00
C ALA A 174 -10.25 15.81 -16.81
N LEU A 175 -9.33 16.77 -16.68
CA LEU A 175 -9.30 17.98 -17.50
C LEU A 175 -8.99 17.71 -18.99
N PHE A 176 -8.36 16.57 -19.29
CA PHE A 176 -8.11 16.16 -20.66
C PHE A 176 -9.31 15.46 -21.31
N GLU A 177 -10.40 15.21 -20.58
CA GLU A 177 -11.63 14.62 -21.12
C GLU A 177 -12.90 15.25 -20.51
N PRO A 178 -13.10 16.59 -20.60
CA PRO A 178 -14.15 17.30 -19.86
C PRO A 178 -15.57 16.99 -20.36
N THR A 179 -15.73 16.55 -21.60
CA THR A 179 -17.03 16.28 -22.26
C THR A 179 -17.05 14.93 -22.98
N GLY A 180 -16.13 14.02 -22.64
CA GLY A 180 -15.91 12.76 -23.38
C GLY A 180 -15.04 12.92 -24.64
N LEU A 181 -14.66 14.15 -24.99
CA LEU A 181 -13.66 14.43 -26.03
C LEU A 181 -12.28 14.54 -25.39
N ARG A 182 -11.36 13.69 -25.87
CA ARG A 182 -9.99 13.62 -25.39
C ARG A 182 -9.13 14.73 -26.00
N HIS A 183 -8.64 15.61 -25.16
CA HIS A 183 -7.60 16.57 -25.47
C HIS A 183 -6.24 15.91 -25.27
N GLN A 184 -5.29 16.17 -26.17
CA GLN A 184 -3.89 15.75 -25.99
C GLN A 184 -3.08 16.75 -25.19
N GLU A 185 -3.59 17.97 -25.02
CA GLU A 185 -2.88 19.08 -24.43
C GLU A 185 -3.84 20.03 -23.72
N ILE A 186 -3.42 20.54 -22.57
CA ILE A 186 -4.06 21.65 -21.87
C ILE A 186 -3.03 22.73 -21.56
N THR A 187 -3.44 24.00 -21.64
CA THR A 187 -2.65 25.15 -21.18
C THR A 187 -3.17 25.62 -19.83
N THR A 188 -2.31 25.63 -18.81
CA THR A 188 -2.71 25.85 -17.41
C THR A 188 -1.61 26.51 -16.58
N SER A 189 -1.87 26.73 -15.29
CA SER A 189 -0.89 27.14 -14.27
C SER A 189 -1.12 26.34 -12.99
N LEU A 190 -0.17 26.33 -12.05
CA LEU A 190 -0.35 25.61 -10.78
C LEU A 190 -1.50 26.22 -9.96
N ASP A 191 -1.68 27.54 -9.99
CA ASP A 191 -2.81 28.21 -9.32
C ASP A 191 -4.17 27.78 -9.89
N ARG A 192 -4.26 27.62 -11.23
CA ARG A 192 -5.48 27.13 -11.86
C ARG A 192 -5.74 25.67 -11.51
N LEU A 193 -4.71 24.82 -11.51
CA LEU A 193 -4.83 23.42 -11.12
C LEU A 193 -5.19 23.27 -9.65
N ALA A 194 -4.66 24.12 -8.77
CA ALA A 194 -5.02 24.17 -7.35
C ALA A 194 -6.53 24.36 -7.16
N GLY A 195 -7.14 25.28 -7.93
CA GLY A 195 -8.59 25.48 -7.94
C GLY A 195 -9.39 24.27 -8.44
N VAL A 196 -8.84 23.47 -9.37
CA VAL A 196 -9.49 22.25 -9.88
C VAL A 196 -9.50 21.14 -8.81
N ILE A 197 -8.43 21.02 -8.04
CA ILE A 197 -8.28 19.97 -7.03
C ILE A 197 -8.81 20.37 -5.65
N ASP A 198 -9.31 21.60 -5.50
CA ASP A 198 -9.73 22.19 -4.22
C ASP A 198 -8.59 22.18 -3.16
N GLY A 199 -7.38 22.52 -3.62
CA GLY A 199 -6.16 22.50 -2.82
C GLY A 199 -5.32 23.75 -3.04
N HIS A 200 -4.03 23.68 -2.68
CA HIS A 200 -3.09 24.78 -2.91
C HIS A 200 -2.07 24.47 -4.02
N SER A 201 -1.35 25.48 -4.49
CA SER A 201 -0.42 25.35 -5.62
C SER A 201 0.72 24.35 -5.37
N HIS A 202 1.03 24.02 -4.10
CA HIS A 202 1.98 22.96 -3.78
C HIS A 202 1.40 21.56 -4.03
N ASP A 203 0.12 21.31 -3.70
CA ASP A 203 -0.54 20.03 -4.00
C ASP A 203 -0.65 19.84 -5.50
N ALA A 204 -1.06 20.89 -6.21
CA ALA A 204 -1.10 20.89 -7.66
C ALA A 204 0.28 20.57 -8.27
N ARG A 205 1.35 21.13 -7.71
CA ARG A 205 2.72 20.82 -8.14
C ARG A 205 3.04 19.34 -7.94
N GLN A 206 2.78 18.80 -6.75
CA GLN A 206 3.08 17.40 -6.44
C GLN A 206 2.23 16.44 -7.28
N ALA A 207 0.96 16.75 -7.50
CA ALA A 207 0.07 15.98 -8.37
C ALA A 207 0.54 15.98 -9.83
N VAL A 208 1.00 17.12 -10.35
CA VAL A 208 1.58 17.17 -11.71
C VAL A 208 2.89 16.41 -11.78
N LEU A 209 3.79 16.56 -10.81
CA LEU A 209 5.04 15.79 -10.77
C LEU A 209 4.75 14.28 -10.75
N LEU A 210 3.73 13.84 -10.01
CA LEU A 210 3.26 12.46 -10.01
C LEU A 210 2.78 11.97 -11.38
N LEU A 211 2.16 12.85 -12.18
CA LEU A 211 1.78 12.52 -13.56
C LEU A 211 3.02 12.32 -14.44
N LEU A 212 4.02 13.21 -14.31
CA LEU A 212 5.25 13.23 -15.10
C LEU A 212 6.24 12.09 -14.76
N GLU A 213 6.02 11.33 -13.69
CA GLU A 213 6.80 10.12 -13.40
C GLU A 213 6.58 9.01 -14.45
N GLY A 214 5.42 9.01 -15.12
CA GLY A 214 5.11 8.10 -16.21
C GLY A 214 5.47 8.66 -17.59
N PRO A 215 5.70 7.81 -18.60
CA PRO A 215 6.02 8.25 -19.96
C PRO A 215 4.82 8.88 -20.70
N ASP A 216 3.62 8.79 -20.13
CA ASP A 216 2.36 9.20 -20.72
C ASP A 216 2.06 10.70 -20.58
N PHE A 217 2.73 11.40 -19.66
CA PHE A 217 2.59 12.85 -19.49
C PHE A 217 3.92 13.57 -19.71
N THR A 218 3.84 14.74 -20.33
CA THR A 218 4.98 15.66 -20.48
C THR A 218 4.56 17.10 -20.23
N ALA A 219 5.50 17.93 -19.77
CA ALA A 219 5.30 19.36 -19.57
C ALA A 219 6.32 20.17 -20.38
N THR A 220 5.94 21.37 -20.82
CA THR A 220 6.85 22.25 -21.59
C THR A 220 7.95 22.90 -20.76
N THR A 221 7.92 22.73 -19.45
CA THR A 221 8.84 23.37 -18.51
C THR A 221 9.01 22.51 -17.27
N ASP A 222 10.05 22.78 -16.49
CA ASP A 222 10.29 22.09 -15.24
C ASP A 222 9.28 22.53 -14.17
N ILE A 223 8.39 21.60 -13.83
CA ILE A 223 7.33 21.83 -12.86
C ILE A 223 7.86 21.86 -11.42
N SER A 224 9.06 21.35 -11.15
CA SER A 224 9.60 21.35 -9.79
C SER A 224 9.89 22.77 -9.28
N GLU A 225 10.28 23.68 -10.17
CA GLU A 225 10.72 25.04 -9.82
C GLU A 225 9.83 26.18 -10.34
N ILE A 226 8.87 25.89 -11.24
CA ILE A 226 8.04 26.95 -11.84
C ILE A 226 7.23 27.76 -10.81
N ALA A 227 7.17 29.08 -10.96
CA ALA A 227 6.34 29.91 -10.09
C ALA A 227 4.83 29.58 -10.27
N PRO A 228 4.01 29.60 -9.20
CA PRO A 228 2.63 29.08 -9.27
C PRO A 228 1.71 29.67 -10.36
N HIS A 229 1.85 30.97 -10.63
CA HIS A 229 1.05 31.71 -11.60
C HIS A 229 1.54 31.55 -13.05
N LYS A 230 2.72 30.98 -13.27
CA LYS A 230 3.30 30.86 -14.62
C LYS A 230 2.54 29.80 -15.40
N VAL A 231 2.25 30.14 -16.65
CA VAL A 231 1.51 29.27 -17.57
C VAL A 231 2.46 28.26 -18.20
N PHE A 232 2.02 27.01 -18.28
CA PHE A 232 2.71 25.91 -18.94
C PHE A 232 1.71 25.04 -19.71
N GLN A 233 2.22 24.23 -20.64
CA GLN A 233 1.43 23.20 -21.31
C GLN A 233 1.71 21.84 -20.70
N LEU A 234 0.65 21.10 -20.44
CA LEU A 234 0.70 19.70 -20.01
C LEU A 234 0.10 18.86 -21.14
N ARG A 235 0.83 17.82 -21.55
CA ARG A 235 0.45 16.93 -22.65
C ARG A 235 0.22 15.52 -22.14
N CYS A 236 -0.78 14.85 -22.70
CA CYS A 236 -1.13 13.46 -22.44
C CYS A 236 -1.02 12.67 -23.75
N ASP A 237 -0.13 11.69 -23.79
CA ASP A 237 -0.13 10.66 -24.81
C ASP A 237 -1.12 9.57 -24.40
N TRP A 238 -2.31 9.61 -25.01
CA TRP A 238 -3.36 8.66 -24.68
C TRP A 238 -3.01 7.22 -25.02
N ASP A 239 -2.23 6.95 -26.07
CA ASP A 239 -1.88 5.57 -26.42
C ASP A 239 -0.97 4.99 -25.32
N THR A 240 0.07 5.72 -24.97
CA THR A 240 0.97 5.38 -23.85
C THR A 240 0.21 5.30 -22.52
N PHE A 241 -0.73 6.22 -22.26
CA PHE A 241 -1.59 6.19 -21.07
C PHE A 241 -2.38 4.88 -20.96
N HIS A 242 -3.01 4.42 -22.04
CA HIS A 242 -3.81 3.20 -22.03
C HIS A 242 -2.94 1.96 -21.80
N GLU A 243 -1.77 1.92 -22.43
CA GLU A 243 -0.83 0.80 -22.28
C GLU A 243 -0.25 0.73 -20.86
N HIS A 244 0.17 1.87 -20.31
CA HIS A 244 0.87 1.91 -19.03
C HIS A 244 -0.05 1.93 -17.81
N ARG A 245 -1.15 2.68 -17.84
CA ARG A 245 -2.01 2.87 -16.66
C ARG A 245 -3.27 2.02 -16.67
N ILE A 246 -3.92 1.80 -17.83
CA ILE A 246 -5.19 1.05 -17.90
C ILE A 246 -4.95 -0.46 -18.05
N ARG A 247 -3.99 -0.88 -18.91
CA ARG A 247 -3.77 -2.31 -19.19
C ARG A 247 -3.19 -3.09 -18.00
N ARG A 248 -2.49 -2.41 -17.08
CA ARG A 248 -1.99 -3.01 -15.82
C ARG A 248 -3.07 -3.16 -14.73
N GLY A 249 -4.24 -2.53 -14.88
CA GLY A 249 -5.31 -2.52 -13.87
C GLY A 249 -6.48 -3.47 -14.14
N ARG A 250 -6.52 -4.18 -15.28
CA ARG A 250 -7.64 -5.06 -15.65
C ARG A 250 -7.15 -6.50 -15.77
N PRO A 251 -7.50 -7.44 -14.87
CA PRO A 251 -7.34 -8.84 -15.17
C PRO A 251 -8.15 -9.14 -16.44
N ALA A 252 -7.50 -9.74 -17.43
CA ALA A 252 -8.14 -10.14 -18.66
C ALA A 252 -9.36 -11.01 -18.31
N ARG A 253 -10.57 -10.50 -18.53
CA ARG A 253 -11.73 -11.37 -18.67
C ARG A 253 -11.54 -12.08 -20.00
N THR A 254 -10.83 -13.21 -19.95
CA THR A 254 -10.83 -14.20 -21.01
C THR A 254 -12.29 -14.53 -21.28
N GLY A 255 -12.71 -14.31 -22.54
CA GLY A 255 -14.08 -14.50 -22.96
C GLY A 255 -14.56 -15.91 -22.61
N ALA A 256 -15.58 -15.99 -21.77
CA ALA A 256 -16.46 -17.14 -21.76
C ALA A 256 -17.21 -17.11 -23.09
N THR A 257 -16.75 -17.90 -24.05
CA THR A 257 -17.53 -18.29 -25.21
C THR A 257 -18.77 -18.99 -24.67
N VAL A 258 -19.90 -18.28 -24.73
CA VAL A 258 -21.24 -18.86 -24.57
C VAL A 258 -21.43 -19.81 -25.75
N LEU A 259 -21.22 -21.10 -25.51
CA LEU A 259 -21.80 -22.14 -26.35
C LEU A 259 -23.25 -22.28 -25.92
N ALA A 260 -24.13 -21.78 -26.77
CA ALA A 260 -25.56 -21.94 -26.65
C ALA A 260 -25.95 -23.41 -26.81
N ASP A 261 -26.72 -23.90 -25.84
CA ASP A 261 -27.65 -25.02 -26.04
C ASP A 261 -28.67 -24.66 -27.12
N GLY A 262 -29.01 -25.64 -27.97
CA GLY A 262 -30.23 -25.58 -28.76
C GLY A 262 -30.27 -26.50 -29.99
N HIS A 263 -31.13 -27.53 -29.90
CA HIS A 263 -31.70 -28.39 -30.95
C HIS A 263 -30.85 -29.56 -31.46
N ASP A 264 -31.38 -30.78 -31.68
CA ASP A 264 -32.74 -31.31 -31.59
C ASP A 264 -32.70 -32.84 -31.67
N SER A 265 -33.74 -33.47 -31.10
CA SER A 265 -34.42 -34.70 -31.57
C SER A 265 -33.64 -36.01 -31.78
N ALA A 266 -33.87 -36.98 -30.89
CA ALA A 266 -34.55 -38.28 -31.14
C ALA A 266 -34.09 -39.35 -30.12
#